data_AF-A0A5C5YHR5-F1
#
_entry.id   AF-A0A5C5YHR5-F1
#
_cell.length_a   1.000
_cell.length_b   1.000
_cell.length_c   1.000
_cell.angle_alpha   90.00
_cell.angle_beta   90.00
_cell.angle_gamma   90.00
#
_symmetry.space_group_name_H-M   'P 1'
#
loop_
_entity.id
_entity.type
_entity.pdbx_description
1 polymer ?
#
loop_
_entity_poly.entity_id
_entity_poly.type
_entity_poly.pdbx_seq_one_letter_code
_entity_poly.pdbx_strand_id
1 'polypeptide(L)'
;MKILSHILAATLVMLGGQTLLGVTLSPGDIIITEFFDGWHKIDPVTHQVTELPFVKSSSDYLAVDPAGTIYFASDTDEVSRVDWASNATSLVPSAGLQFIDGLVVEPSGSLLISEDDSISRLNPANGQTTEVSRGNLFGPAGIAQGQDGRVFFTEFFNDLWELSSTSIGRSSVPTPDLDSPSLLTVQPSGDLIVLNIDNQLLRIDPDTGATGLFSTDLPTFPIALAVEADGDVLMTSTDGVFRFDGVTGTRSLVAEGTFFSPKGIVVIPTPADPEPGDFDGNGSIDAADYAAWQNQYGAPAGSADANADGTVNAADYTVWRDAVSAAPTAVASTAPEPSSFLLLILAGSLAMKSRR
;
A
#
# COMPACT_ATOMS: atom_id res chain seq x y z
N MET A 1 26.20 27.96 45.55
CA MET A 1 24.99 27.32 46.13
C MET A 1 23.86 27.57 45.14
N LYS A 2 23.83 26.88 43.98
CA LYS A 2 23.02 25.69 43.66
C LYS A 2 21.59 25.75 44.24
N ILE A 3 20.59 26.07 43.40
CA ILE A 3 19.22 25.49 43.36
C ILE A 3 18.70 25.74 41.93
N LEU A 4 18.90 24.80 41.00
CA LEU A 4 18.00 23.72 40.55
C LEU A 4 16.87 24.14 39.59
N SER A 5 17.17 23.91 38.31
CA SER A 5 16.33 23.40 37.23
C SER A 5 15.02 22.73 37.64
N HIS A 6 13.91 23.14 37.03
CA HIS A 6 12.77 22.27 36.72
C HIS A 6 12.44 22.43 35.24
N ILE A 7 13.14 21.64 34.43
CA ILE A 7 12.66 21.23 33.10
C ILE A 7 11.52 20.26 33.42
N LEU A 8 10.27 20.65 33.13
CA LEU A 8 9.20 19.66 33.00
C LEU A 8 9.53 18.84 31.76
N ALA A 9 10.09 17.65 31.98
CA ALA A 9 10.04 16.59 31.01
C ALA A 9 8.57 16.16 30.93
N ALA A 10 7.84 16.68 29.93
CA ALA A 10 6.63 16.03 29.48
C ALA A 10 7.08 14.67 28.92
N THR A 11 6.79 13.60 29.66
CA THR A 11 6.85 12.25 29.13
C THR A 11 5.78 12.16 28.04
N LEU A 12 6.18 12.50 26.82
CA LEU A 12 5.43 12.23 25.61
C LEU A 12 5.43 10.71 25.46
N VAL A 13 4.31 10.08 25.81
CA VAL A 13 4.03 8.73 25.34
C VAL A 13 3.86 8.87 23.83
N MET A 14 4.95 8.65 23.09
CA MET A 14 4.96 8.61 21.62
C MET A 14 4.21 7.36 21.18
N LEU A 15 2.89 7.45 21.13
CA LEU A 15 2.08 6.55 20.31
C LEU A 15 2.30 6.95 18.85
N GLY A 16 3.27 6.31 18.21
CA GLY A 16 3.36 6.21 16.75
C GLY A 16 3.94 7.38 15.94
N GLY A 17 4.35 8.49 16.55
CA GLY A 17 4.83 9.65 15.79
C GLY A 17 6.31 9.60 15.39
N GLN A 18 6.62 9.69 14.10
CA GLN A 18 8.00 9.84 13.60
C GLN A 18 8.40 11.32 13.63
N THR A 19 9.61 11.68 14.06
CA THR A 19 10.03 13.10 14.13
C THR A 19 11.19 13.40 13.19
N LEU A 20 11.00 14.37 12.30
CA LEU A 20 11.93 14.81 11.25
C LEU A 20 12.26 16.29 11.44
N LEU A 21 13.49 16.64 11.88
CA LEU A 21 13.91 18.03 12.17
C LEU A 21 12.93 18.88 13.03
N GLY A 22 12.16 18.24 13.92
CA GLY A 22 11.13 18.90 14.73
C GLY A 22 9.72 18.93 14.12
N VAL A 23 9.55 18.37 12.93
CA VAL A 23 8.26 18.05 12.32
C VAL A 23 7.89 16.63 12.72
N THR A 24 6.90 16.47 13.59
CA THR A 24 6.36 15.16 13.96
C THR A 24 5.29 14.75 12.94
N LEU A 25 5.46 13.60 12.31
CA LEU A 25 4.40 12.90 11.59
C LEU A 25 3.50 12.19 12.58
N SER A 26 2.20 12.31 12.36
CA SER A 26 1.14 11.70 13.14
C SER A 26 0.21 10.95 12.18
N PRO A 27 -0.48 9.91 12.67
CA PRO A 27 -1.60 9.32 11.95
C PRO A 27 -2.54 10.36 11.37
N GLY A 28 -2.92 10.19 10.10
CA GLY A 28 -3.79 11.11 9.37
C GLY A 28 -3.09 12.31 8.73
N ASP A 29 -1.82 12.56 9.02
CA ASP A 29 -1.06 13.58 8.27
C ASP A 29 -1.06 13.24 6.78
N ILE A 30 -1.23 14.25 5.94
CA ILE A 30 -1.25 14.09 4.50
C ILE A 30 0.11 14.51 3.96
N ILE A 31 0.77 13.63 3.21
CA ILE A 31 2.03 13.94 2.53
C ILE A 31 1.75 14.10 1.05
N ILE A 32 2.25 15.19 0.49
CA ILE A 32 2.22 15.45 -0.95
C ILE A 32 3.63 15.72 -1.46
N THR A 33 3.86 15.36 -2.72
CA THR A 33 5.09 15.70 -3.46
C THR A 33 4.78 16.66 -4.58
N GLU A 34 5.71 17.57 -4.85
CA GLU A 34 5.64 18.55 -5.93
C GLU A 34 6.92 18.58 -6.75
N PHE A 35 6.75 18.67 -8.07
CA PHE A 35 7.84 18.69 -9.05
C PHE A 35 8.88 19.80 -8.77
N PHE A 36 8.42 21.00 -8.37
CA PHE A 36 9.30 22.17 -8.19
C PHE A 36 9.51 22.56 -6.72
N ASP A 37 8.58 22.18 -5.84
CA ASP A 37 8.53 22.69 -4.47
C ASP A 37 8.75 21.61 -3.40
N GLY A 38 9.12 20.39 -3.80
CA GLY A 38 9.55 19.36 -2.87
C GLY A 38 8.37 18.71 -2.17
N TRP A 39 8.57 18.31 -0.91
CA TRP A 39 7.61 17.51 -0.17
C TRP A 39 6.93 18.38 0.89
N HIS A 40 5.62 18.20 1.07
CA HIS A 40 4.87 18.91 2.08
C HIS A 40 4.07 17.95 2.95
N LYS A 41 4.06 18.22 4.26
CA LYS A 41 3.12 17.67 5.22
C LYS A 41 1.96 18.65 5.38
N ILE A 42 0.74 18.13 5.39
CA ILE A 42 -0.48 18.87 5.71
C ILE A 42 -1.12 18.23 6.93
N ASP A 43 -1.39 19.04 7.95
CA ASP A 43 -2.19 18.63 9.10
C ASP A 43 -3.68 18.62 8.70
N PRO A 44 -4.39 17.48 8.80
CA PRO A 44 -5.76 17.33 8.32
C PRO A 44 -6.80 18.08 9.16
N VAL A 45 -6.43 18.59 10.34
CA VAL A 45 -7.31 19.30 11.28
C VAL A 45 -7.03 20.80 11.26
N THR A 46 -5.76 21.19 11.33
CA THR A 46 -5.36 22.60 11.38
C THR A 46 -5.12 23.19 9.99
N HIS A 47 -5.06 22.33 8.97
CA HIS A 47 -4.81 22.67 7.57
C HIS A 47 -3.44 23.35 7.36
N GLN A 48 -2.55 23.21 8.34
CA GLN A 48 -1.21 23.78 8.27
C GLN A 48 -0.35 22.98 7.29
N VAL A 49 0.26 23.69 6.34
CA VAL A 49 1.20 23.13 5.37
C VAL A 49 2.62 23.37 5.88
N THR A 50 3.42 22.31 5.96
CA THR A 50 4.82 22.34 6.42
C THR A 50 5.71 21.69 5.37
N GLU A 51 6.70 22.43 4.86
CA GLU A 51 7.72 21.89 3.95
C GLU A 51 8.59 20.86 4.67
N LEU A 52 8.84 19.72 4.01
CA LEU A 52 9.71 18.66 4.48
C LEU A 52 11.12 18.80 3.87
N PRO A 53 12.19 18.56 4.65
CA PRO A 53 13.59 18.79 4.30
C PRO A 53 14.17 17.75 3.32
N PHE A 54 13.37 17.20 2.41
CA PHE A 54 13.84 16.26 1.39
C PHE A 54 14.34 16.99 0.15
N VAL A 55 15.26 16.36 -0.58
CA VAL A 55 15.79 16.93 -1.82
C VAL A 55 14.63 17.06 -2.80
N LYS A 56 14.47 18.27 -3.36
CA LYS A 56 13.51 18.53 -4.43
C LYS A 56 13.80 17.59 -5.60
N SER A 57 12.86 16.69 -5.86
CA SER A 57 12.93 15.61 -6.84
C SER A 57 11.95 15.90 -7.98
N SER A 58 12.30 15.45 -9.18
CA SER A 58 11.63 15.78 -10.44
C SER A 58 10.25 15.15 -10.62
N SER A 59 9.79 14.22 -9.77
CA SER A 59 8.39 13.75 -9.72
C SER A 59 8.35 12.51 -8.85
N ASP A 60 7.70 12.56 -7.68
CA ASP A 60 7.67 11.40 -6.80
C ASP A 60 6.26 10.80 -6.73
N TYR A 61 6.07 9.59 -7.25
CA TYR A 61 4.94 8.74 -6.85
C TYR A 61 5.16 8.29 -5.42
N LEU A 62 4.10 8.15 -4.63
CA LEU A 62 4.19 7.80 -3.21
C LEU A 62 3.37 6.55 -2.92
N ALA A 63 3.89 5.69 -2.04
CA ALA A 63 3.06 4.81 -1.22
C ALA A 63 3.62 4.74 0.19
N VAL A 64 2.78 4.30 1.11
CA VAL A 64 3.12 4.16 2.53
C VAL A 64 2.73 2.78 3.00
N ASP A 65 3.61 2.13 3.73
CA ASP A 65 3.32 0.85 4.37
C ASP A 65 2.55 1.03 5.69
N PRO A 66 1.93 -0.02 6.25
CA PRO A 66 1.23 0.08 7.53
C PRO A 66 2.08 0.55 8.72
N ALA A 67 3.41 0.42 8.63
CA ALA A 67 4.37 0.89 9.64
C ALA A 67 4.73 2.39 9.49
N GLY A 68 4.26 3.04 8.42
CA GLY A 68 4.54 4.45 8.12
C GLY A 68 5.83 4.69 7.35
N THR A 69 6.46 3.65 6.78
CA THR A 69 7.56 3.81 5.82
C THR A 69 6.99 4.35 4.52
N ILE A 70 7.47 5.51 4.07
CA ILE A 70 7.11 6.04 2.76
C ILE A 70 8.12 5.56 1.73
N TYR A 71 7.60 4.93 0.69
CA TYR A 71 8.30 4.59 -0.54
C TYR A 71 7.94 5.61 -1.61
N PHE A 72 8.91 5.94 -2.45
CA PHE A 72 8.69 6.82 -3.56
C PHE A 72 9.52 6.42 -4.77
N ALA A 73 8.99 6.72 -5.95
CA ALA A 73 9.67 6.48 -7.21
C ALA A 73 9.79 7.80 -7.98
N SER A 74 11.00 8.11 -8.43
CA SER A 74 11.30 9.28 -9.27
C SER A 74 11.36 8.91 -10.75
N ASP A 75 11.49 9.91 -11.62
CA ASP A 75 11.69 9.78 -13.07
C ASP A 75 13.02 9.13 -13.50
N THR A 76 13.77 8.60 -12.52
CA THR A 76 15.07 7.93 -12.71
C THR A 76 14.95 6.41 -12.77
N ASP A 77 13.73 5.86 -12.87
CA ASP A 77 13.44 4.42 -12.83
C ASP A 77 13.90 3.73 -11.53
N GLU A 78 14.05 4.51 -10.46
CA GLU A 78 14.54 4.07 -9.16
C GLU A 78 13.45 4.22 -8.10
N VAL A 79 13.41 3.25 -7.18
CA VAL A 79 12.57 3.32 -5.99
C VAL A 79 13.45 3.64 -4.80
N SER A 80 13.00 4.58 -3.98
CA SER A 80 13.65 4.98 -2.74
C SER A 80 12.66 4.91 -1.58
N ARG A 81 13.18 4.89 -0.36
CA ARG A 81 12.38 5.01 0.86
C ARG A 81 12.90 6.15 1.73
N VAL A 82 12.00 6.71 2.52
CA VAL A 82 12.35 7.71 3.53
C VAL A 82 12.85 7.04 4.80
N ASP A 83 14.01 7.47 5.30
CA ASP A 83 14.49 7.19 6.64
C ASP A 83 14.25 8.41 7.53
N TRP A 84 13.19 8.33 8.34
CA TRP A 84 12.77 9.38 9.25
C TRP A 84 13.78 9.68 10.35
N ALA A 85 14.53 8.68 10.82
CA ALA A 85 15.46 8.85 11.92
C ALA A 85 16.72 9.63 11.50
N SER A 86 17.16 9.43 10.25
CA SER A 86 18.35 10.09 9.71
C SER A 86 18.04 11.32 8.84
N ASN A 87 16.76 11.61 8.58
CA ASN A 87 16.30 12.58 7.59
C ASN A 87 16.94 12.37 6.21
N ALA A 88 17.10 11.11 5.81
CA ALA A 88 17.72 10.76 4.54
C ALA A 88 16.75 9.92 3.71
N THR A 89 17.00 9.89 2.40
CA THR A 89 16.41 8.90 1.52
C THR A 89 17.42 7.79 1.29
N SER A 90 16.93 6.56 1.19
CA SER A 90 17.74 5.38 0.89
C SER A 90 17.21 4.72 -0.36
N LEU A 91 18.10 4.44 -1.32
CA LEU A 91 17.74 3.68 -2.51
C LEU A 91 17.27 2.28 -2.10
N VAL A 92 16.11 1.87 -2.61
CA VAL A 92 15.67 0.49 -2.56
C VAL A 92 16.36 -0.22 -3.72
N PRO A 93 17.11 -1.32 -3.47
CA PRO A 93 17.70 -2.08 -4.57
C PRO A 93 16.60 -2.49 -5.53
N SER A 94 16.71 -2.10 -6.80
CA SER A 94 15.79 -2.49 -7.86
C SER A 94 16.58 -2.67 -9.14
N ALA A 95 16.12 -3.58 -10.00
CA ALA A 95 16.75 -3.81 -11.30
C ALA A 95 15.68 -4.00 -12.37
N GLY A 96 15.90 -3.38 -13.53
CA GLY A 96 15.07 -3.56 -14.71
C GLY A 96 13.74 -2.83 -14.69
N LEU A 97 13.53 -1.88 -13.77
CA LEU A 97 12.35 -1.02 -13.80
C LEU A 97 12.45 0.04 -14.90
N GLN A 98 11.34 0.44 -15.53
CA GLN A 98 11.33 1.43 -16.61
C GLN A 98 10.04 2.27 -16.63
N PHE A 99 10.14 3.60 -16.71
CA PHE A 99 9.00 4.51 -16.81
C PHE A 99 7.93 4.23 -15.73
N ILE A 100 8.35 4.31 -14.47
CA ILE A 100 7.45 4.10 -13.33
C ILE A 100 6.34 5.17 -13.34
N ASP A 101 5.09 4.75 -13.20
CA ASP A 101 3.92 5.64 -13.20
C ASP A 101 3.00 5.48 -11.97
N GLY A 102 3.31 4.54 -11.08
CA GLY A 102 2.53 4.34 -9.86
C GLY A 102 3.14 3.28 -8.96
N LEU A 103 2.84 3.36 -7.66
CA LEU A 103 3.33 2.41 -6.68
C LEU A 103 2.30 2.16 -5.57
N VAL A 104 2.27 0.94 -5.05
CA VAL A 104 1.50 0.58 -3.86
C VAL A 104 2.27 -0.45 -3.04
N VAL A 105 2.13 -0.40 -1.71
CA VAL A 105 2.75 -1.37 -0.81
C VAL A 105 1.75 -2.49 -0.52
N GLU A 106 2.15 -3.73 -0.77
CA GLU A 106 1.39 -4.92 -0.36
C GLU A 106 1.54 -5.15 1.16
N PRO A 107 0.54 -5.78 1.82
CA PRO A 107 0.65 -6.14 3.23
C PRO A 107 1.91 -6.94 3.57
N SER A 108 2.43 -7.73 2.62
CA SER A 108 3.68 -8.47 2.77
C SER A 108 4.94 -7.59 2.80
N GLY A 109 4.81 -6.27 2.67
CA GLY A 109 5.91 -5.32 2.46
C GLY A 109 6.53 -5.31 1.06
N SER A 110 5.99 -6.06 0.10
CA SER A 110 6.41 -5.96 -1.31
C SER A 110 5.81 -4.70 -1.94
N LEU A 111 6.44 -4.20 -3.01
CA LEU A 111 5.93 -3.06 -3.77
C LEU A 111 5.37 -3.56 -5.10
N LEU A 112 4.15 -3.15 -5.44
CA LEU A 112 3.64 -3.26 -6.80
C LEU A 112 3.85 -1.93 -7.51
N ILE A 113 4.39 -2.01 -8.72
CA ILE A 113 4.87 -0.87 -9.48
C ILE A 113 4.25 -0.96 -10.86
N SER A 114 3.49 0.06 -11.27
CA SER A 114 3.11 0.25 -12.67
C SER A 114 4.27 0.89 -13.41
N GLU A 115 4.65 0.29 -14.54
CA GLU A 115 5.83 0.67 -15.29
C GLU A 115 5.66 0.37 -16.77
N ASP A 116 6.22 1.18 -17.67
CA ASP A 116 6.18 1.06 -19.14
C ASP A 116 4.91 0.35 -19.69
N ASP A 117 5.00 -0.96 -19.93
CA ASP A 117 3.92 -1.82 -20.43
C ASP A 117 3.55 -2.99 -19.49
N SER A 118 3.89 -2.91 -18.20
CA SER A 118 3.78 -4.00 -17.23
C SER A 118 3.40 -3.55 -15.81
N ILE A 119 3.09 -4.51 -14.94
CA ILE A 119 3.07 -4.32 -13.49
C ILE A 119 4.11 -5.27 -12.90
N SER A 120 5.04 -4.73 -12.13
CA SER A 120 6.10 -5.48 -11.46
C SER A 120 5.94 -5.50 -9.96
N ARG A 121 6.29 -6.64 -9.35
CA ARG A 121 6.42 -6.80 -7.90
C ARG A 121 7.89 -6.74 -7.52
N LEU A 122 8.24 -5.81 -6.64
CA LEU A 122 9.58 -5.61 -6.09
C LEU A 122 9.61 -6.02 -4.62
N ASN A 123 10.53 -6.90 -4.24
CA ASN A 123 10.84 -7.15 -2.83
C ASN A 123 11.90 -6.13 -2.36
N PRO A 124 11.54 -5.17 -1.48
CA PRO A 124 12.46 -4.11 -1.08
C PRO A 124 13.62 -4.58 -0.19
N ALA A 125 13.55 -5.79 0.38
CA ALA A 125 14.61 -6.32 1.24
C ALA A 125 15.81 -6.88 0.46
N ASN A 126 15.57 -7.40 -0.75
CA ASN A 126 16.63 -8.04 -1.56
C ASN A 126 16.72 -7.50 -3.00
N GLY A 127 15.78 -6.64 -3.41
CA GLY A 127 15.71 -6.03 -4.73
C GLY A 127 15.29 -6.95 -5.86
N GLN A 128 14.69 -8.10 -5.55
CA GLN A 128 14.15 -8.98 -6.56
C GLN A 128 12.89 -8.37 -7.17
N THR A 129 12.94 -8.11 -8.48
CA THR A 129 11.80 -7.67 -9.28
C THR A 129 11.23 -8.83 -10.10
N THR A 130 9.90 -8.98 -10.12
CA THR A 130 9.19 -9.94 -10.96
C THR A 130 7.94 -9.32 -11.56
N GLU A 131 7.83 -9.31 -12.89
CA GLU A 131 6.60 -8.91 -13.58
C GLU A 131 5.43 -9.84 -13.21
N VAL A 132 4.35 -9.24 -12.69
CA VAL A 132 3.10 -9.91 -12.27
C VAL A 132 1.93 -9.62 -13.22
N SER A 133 2.04 -8.62 -14.07
CA SER A 133 1.20 -8.43 -15.26
C SER A 133 2.10 -8.08 -16.43
N ARG A 134 1.93 -8.74 -17.57
CA ARG A 134 2.81 -8.60 -18.74
C ARG A 134 2.01 -8.33 -20.00
N GLY A 135 2.67 -7.66 -20.95
CA GLY A 135 2.28 -7.65 -22.36
C GLY A 135 1.14 -6.69 -22.66
N ASN A 136 1.46 -5.72 -23.51
CA ASN A 136 0.52 -4.79 -24.13
C ASN A 136 -0.33 -4.00 -23.12
N LEU A 137 0.22 -3.62 -21.95
CA LEU A 137 -0.35 -2.46 -21.27
C LEU A 137 0.13 -1.21 -22.01
N PHE A 138 -0.74 -0.22 -22.11
CA PHE A 138 -0.45 1.06 -22.70
C PHE A 138 -0.53 2.13 -21.62
N GLY A 139 0.57 2.36 -20.90
CA GLY A 139 0.64 3.37 -19.84
C GLY A 139 -0.28 3.03 -18.66
N PRO A 140 0.02 1.99 -17.87
CA PRO A 140 -0.68 1.76 -16.61
C PRO A 140 -0.44 2.96 -15.67
N ALA A 141 -1.51 3.68 -15.31
CA ALA A 141 -1.40 4.96 -14.62
C ALA A 141 -1.64 4.80 -13.11
N GLY A 142 -2.90 4.80 -12.69
CA GLY A 142 -3.26 4.62 -11.28
C GLY A 142 -3.20 3.15 -10.88
N ILE A 143 -2.56 2.85 -9.74
CA ILE A 143 -2.59 1.53 -9.10
C ILE A 143 -2.99 1.71 -7.64
N ALA A 144 -3.88 0.86 -7.15
CA ALA A 144 -4.36 0.90 -5.77
C ALA A 144 -4.69 -0.50 -5.26
N GLN A 145 -4.53 -0.72 -3.96
CA GLN A 145 -4.85 -1.97 -3.29
C GLN A 145 -5.93 -1.74 -2.23
N GLY A 146 -6.92 -2.63 -2.18
CA GLY A 146 -7.93 -2.67 -1.14
C GLY A 146 -7.44 -3.36 0.14
N GLN A 147 -8.17 -3.18 1.23
CA GLN A 147 -7.87 -3.87 2.51
C GLN A 147 -8.01 -5.40 2.42
N ASP A 148 -8.74 -5.90 1.43
CA ASP A 148 -8.89 -7.32 1.11
C ASP A 148 -7.71 -7.89 0.30
N GLY A 149 -6.71 -7.06 -0.01
CA GLY A 149 -5.52 -7.42 -0.76
C GLY A 149 -5.70 -7.42 -2.28
N ARG A 150 -6.91 -7.15 -2.81
CA ARG A 150 -7.13 -7.03 -4.26
C ARG A 150 -6.47 -5.77 -4.78
N VAL A 151 -5.87 -5.88 -5.96
CA VAL A 151 -5.13 -4.78 -6.59
C VAL A 151 -5.79 -4.44 -7.91
N PHE A 152 -6.07 -3.16 -8.08
CA PHE A 152 -6.69 -2.60 -9.25
C PHE A 152 -5.78 -1.56 -9.87
N PHE A 153 -5.85 -1.42 -11.19
CA PHE A 153 -5.12 -0.38 -11.89
C PHE A 153 -5.85 0.08 -13.14
N THR A 154 -5.63 1.33 -13.51
CA THR A 154 -6.12 1.93 -14.75
C THR A 154 -5.07 1.83 -15.84
N GLU A 155 -5.52 1.69 -17.08
CA GLU A 155 -4.65 1.73 -18.25
C GLU A 155 -5.09 2.87 -19.17
N PHE A 156 -4.13 3.72 -19.57
CA PHE A 156 -4.41 4.87 -20.41
C PHE A 156 -5.09 4.43 -21.72
N PHE A 157 -6.16 5.14 -22.11
CA PHE A 157 -7.02 4.83 -23.26
C PHE A 157 -7.74 3.48 -23.26
N ASN A 158 -7.64 2.69 -22.19
CA ASN A 158 -8.27 1.37 -22.09
C ASN A 158 -9.22 1.32 -20.89
N ASP A 159 -9.10 0.26 -20.10
CA ASP A 159 -10.10 -0.17 -19.14
C ASP A 159 -9.54 -0.14 -17.71
N LEU A 160 -10.41 -0.50 -16.77
CA LEU A 160 -10.04 -0.76 -15.38
C LEU A 160 -9.74 -2.25 -15.22
N TRP A 161 -8.58 -2.56 -14.63
CA TRP A 161 -8.09 -3.92 -14.50
C TRP A 161 -7.95 -4.33 -13.03
N GLU A 162 -8.20 -5.60 -12.78
CA GLU A 162 -7.84 -6.29 -11.54
C GLU A 162 -6.62 -7.19 -11.81
N LEU A 163 -5.61 -7.09 -10.96
CA LEU A 163 -4.42 -7.94 -11.01
C LEU A 163 -4.75 -9.34 -10.46
N SER A 164 -4.28 -10.39 -11.14
CA SER A 164 -4.46 -11.75 -10.64
C SER A 164 -3.58 -12.01 -9.40
N SER A 165 -4.19 -12.57 -8.36
CA SER A 165 -3.49 -12.99 -7.14
C SER A 165 -2.84 -14.38 -7.24
N THR A 166 -3.14 -15.15 -8.28
CA THR A 166 -2.72 -16.57 -8.41
C THR A 166 -1.85 -16.86 -9.62
N SER A 167 -1.75 -15.93 -10.55
CA SER A 167 -1.01 -16.09 -11.80
C SER A 167 -0.48 -14.75 -12.28
N ILE A 168 0.51 -14.78 -13.15
CA ILE A 168 0.90 -13.57 -13.90
C ILE A 168 -0.25 -13.21 -14.85
N GLY A 169 -0.84 -12.03 -14.70
CA GLY A 169 -1.94 -11.55 -15.55
C GLY A 169 -2.94 -10.64 -14.84
N ARG A 170 -4.00 -10.29 -15.58
CA ARG A 170 -5.07 -9.37 -15.17
C ARG A 170 -6.42 -9.80 -15.73
N SER A 171 -7.50 -9.31 -15.15
CA SER A 171 -8.86 -9.42 -15.68
C SER A 171 -9.52 -8.04 -15.71
N SER A 172 -10.37 -7.79 -16.71
CA SER A 172 -11.12 -6.54 -16.80
C SER A 172 -12.16 -6.49 -15.69
N VAL A 173 -12.28 -5.36 -14.99
CA VAL A 173 -13.42 -5.08 -14.11
C VAL A 173 -14.66 -4.89 -15.01
N PRO A 174 -15.84 -5.43 -14.67
CA PRO A 174 -16.99 -5.47 -15.58
C PRO A 174 -17.71 -4.12 -15.71
N THR A 175 -17.01 -3.08 -16.18
CA THR A 175 -17.51 -1.71 -16.28
C THR A 175 -17.93 -1.36 -17.72
N PRO A 176 -19.24 -1.18 -18.01
CA PRO A 176 -19.69 -1.00 -19.39
C PRO A 176 -19.37 0.37 -20.01
N ASP A 177 -19.07 1.39 -19.19
CA ASP A 177 -19.07 2.80 -19.61
C ASP A 177 -17.79 3.58 -19.23
N LEU A 178 -16.68 2.91 -18.91
CA LEU A 178 -15.41 3.62 -18.69
C LEU A 178 -14.78 4.01 -20.04
N ASP A 179 -14.40 5.27 -20.16
CA ASP A 179 -13.67 5.80 -21.31
C ASP A 179 -12.39 6.45 -20.78
N SER A 180 -11.26 5.75 -20.97
CA SER A 180 -9.93 6.25 -20.59
C SER A 180 -9.83 6.67 -19.12
N PRO A 181 -10.07 5.76 -18.16
CA PRO A 181 -9.91 6.06 -16.74
C PRO A 181 -8.45 6.40 -16.42
N SER A 182 -8.24 7.29 -15.44
CA SER A 182 -6.91 7.82 -15.10
C SER A 182 -6.55 7.57 -13.64
N LEU A 183 -7.15 8.30 -12.71
CA LEU A 183 -6.90 8.16 -11.28
C LEU A 183 -7.76 7.06 -10.68
N LEU A 184 -7.23 6.37 -9.68
CA LEU A 184 -7.88 5.27 -8.99
C LEU A 184 -7.48 5.26 -7.51
N THR A 185 -8.45 5.02 -6.64
CA THR A 185 -8.21 4.57 -5.26
C THR A 185 -9.29 3.57 -4.83
N VAL A 186 -9.05 2.82 -3.77
CA VAL A 186 -9.97 1.80 -3.23
C VAL A 186 -10.45 2.25 -1.86
N GLN A 187 -11.76 2.41 -1.68
CA GLN A 187 -12.33 2.71 -0.36
C GLN A 187 -12.23 1.51 0.59
N PRO A 188 -12.27 1.72 1.92
CA PRO A 188 -12.35 0.62 2.89
C PRO A 188 -13.53 -0.35 2.66
N SER A 189 -14.59 0.09 1.97
CA SER A 189 -15.71 -0.77 1.56
C SER A 189 -15.35 -1.79 0.47
N GLY A 190 -14.23 -1.60 -0.23
CA GLY A 190 -13.86 -2.31 -1.46
C GLY A 190 -14.30 -1.59 -2.74
N ASP A 191 -15.11 -0.52 -2.63
CA ASP A 191 -15.54 0.24 -3.80
C ASP A 191 -14.36 1.01 -4.42
N LEU A 192 -14.31 1.05 -5.74
CA LEU A 192 -13.30 1.79 -6.50
C LEU A 192 -13.78 3.22 -6.75
N ILE A 193 -12.90 4.19 -6.54
CA ILE A 193 -13.13 5.59 -6.91
C ILE A 193 -12.22 5.93 -8.08
N VAL A 194 -12.83 6.21 -9.23
CA VAL A 194 -12.13 6.30 -10.52
C VAL A 194 -12.42 7.64 -11.19
N LEU A 195 -11.37 8.33 -11.63
CA LEU A 195 -11.51 9.53 -12.46
C LEU A 195 -11.63 9.13 -13.93
N ASN A 196 -12.78 9.42 -14.52
CA ASN A 196 -13.07 9.18 -15.93
C ASN A 196 -12.72 10.40 -16.80
N ILE A 197 -12.50 10.21 -18.10
CA ILE A 197 -12.02 11.26 -19.02
C ILE A 197 -12.99 12.44 -19.16
N ASP A 198 -14.29 12.22 -18.91
CA ASP A 198 -15.31 13.26 -18.93
C ASP A 198 -15.32 14.14 -17.66
N ASN A 199 -14.26 14.03 -16.86
CA ASN A 199 -14.03 14.78 -15.63
C ASN A 199 -15.10 14.51 -14.58
N GLN A 200 -15.51 13.24 -14.48
CA GLN A 200 -16.37 12.72 -13.44
C GLN A 200 -15.59 11.73 -12.57
N LEU A 201 -15.80 11.84 -11.26
CA LEU A 201 -15.34 10.86 -10.31
C LEU A 201 -16.47 9.86 -10.11
N LEU A 202 -16.21 8.59 -10.40
CA LEU A 202 -17.17 7.50 -10.37
C LEU A 202 -16.89 6.59 -9.18
N ARG A 203 -17.94 6.03 -8.57
CA ARG A 203 -17.86 4.91 -7.63
C ARG A 203 -18.26 3.63 -8.35
N ILE A 204 -17.44 2.59 -8.22
CA ILE A 204 -17.62 1.33 -8.93
C ILE A 204 -17.49 0.19 -7.94
N ASP A 205 -18.51 -0.66 -7.89
CA ASP A 205 -18.42 -1.99 -7.25
C ASP A 205 -17.61 -2.91 -8.18
N PRO A 206 -16.43 -3.39 -7.76
CA PRO A 206 -15.56 -4.18 -8.63
C PRO A 206 -16.10 -5.58 -8.95
N ASP A 207 -17.02 -6.11 -8.14
CA ASP A 207 -17.56 -7.46 -8.32
C ASP A 207 -18.75 -7.47 -9.28
N THR A 208 -19.61 -6.46 -9.15
CA THR A 208 -20.83 -6.38 -9.97
C THR A 208 -20.67 -5.46 -11.18
N GLY A 209 -19.67 -4.58 -11.18
CA GLY A 209 -19.51 -3.51 -12.17
C GLY A 209 -20.55 -2.41 -12.03
N ALA A 210 -21.30 -2.36 -10.92
CA ALA A 210 -22.28 -1.32 -10.67
C ALA A 210 -21.56 0.02 -10.52
N THR A 211 -21.78 0.91 -11.50
CA THR A 211 -21.19 2.24 -11.54
C THR A 211 -22.21 3.29 -11.11
N GLY A 212 -21.79 4.18 -10.22
CA GLY A 212 -22.53 5.36 -9.79
C GLY A 212 -21.66 6.62 -9.87
N LEU A 213 -22.31 7.77 -10.05
CA LEU A 213 -21.63 9.06 -9.94
C LEU A 213 -21.21 9.29 -8.48
N PHE A 214 -19.92 9.52 -8.23
CA PHE A 214 -19.41 9.92 -6.93
C PHE A 214 -19.36 11.44 -6.82
N SER A 215 -18.73 12.13 -7.78
CA SER A 215 -18.73 13.60 -7.81
C SER A 215 -18.48 14.18 -9.21
N THR A 216 -19.12 15.32 -9.49
CA THR A 216 -18.78 16.20 -10.64
C THR A 216 -18.12 17.50 -10.20
N ASP A 217 -18.05 17.76 -8.89
CA ASP A 217 -17.50 19.01 -8.35
C ASP A 217 -15.98 18.88 -8.21
N LEU A 218 -15.27 18.75 -9.33
CA LEU A 218 -13.83 18.50 -9.34
C LEU A 218 -13.00 19.79 -9.38
N PRO A 219 -11.81 19.80 -8.75
CA PRO A 219 -10.87 20.93 -8.86
C PRO A 219 -10.24 20.98 -10.26
N THR A 220 -9.52 22.07 -10.55
CA THR A 220 -8.82 22.21 -11.83
C THR A 220 -7.63 21.26 -11.89
N PHE A 221 -7.54 20.44 -12.94
CA PHE A 221 -6.48 19.45 -13.14
C PHE A 221 -6.28 18.53 -11.92
N PRO A 222 -7.20 17.59 -11.66
CA PRO A 222 -6.96 16.49 -10.72
C PRO A 222 -5.69 15.72 -11.08
N ILE A 223 -4.84 15.41 -10.10
CA ILE A 223 -3.54 14.78 -10.36
C ILE A 223 -3.35 13.45 -9.63
N ALA A 224 -3.71 13.36 -8.35
CA ALA A 224 -3.56 12.12 -7.60
C ALA A 224 -4.68 11.94 -6.57
N LEU A 225 -4.96 10.69 -6.22
CA LEU A 225 -5.95 10.30 -5.22
C LEU A 225 -5.29 9.56 -4.07
N ALA A 226 -5.79 9.79 -2.85
CA ALA A 226 -5.55 8.94 -1.70
C ALA A 226 -6.86 8.71 -0.95
N VAL A 227 -6.88 7.72 -0.07
CA VAL A 227 -8.05 7.41 0.75
C VAL A 227 -7.68 7.52 2.22
N GLU A 228 -8.57 8.12 3.01
CA GLU A 228 -8.49 8.19 4.46
C GLU A 228 -9.14 6.95 5.09
N ALA A 229 -8.81 6.66 6.34
CA ALA A 229 -9.27 5.44 7.02
C ALA A 229 -10.79 5.37 7.20
N ASP A 230 -11.48 6.51 7.21
CA ASP A 230 -12.94 6.64 7.26
C ASP A 230 -13.60 6.50 5.87
N GLY A 231 -12.80 6.40 4.81
CA GLY A 231 -13.24 6.26 3.43
C GLY A 231 -13.38 7.57 2.68
N ASP A 232 -13.08 8.72 3.28
CA ASP A 232 -12.97 9.98 2.56
C ASP A 232 -11.85 9.92 1.52
N VAL A 233 -12.04 10.61 0.40
CA VAL A 233 -11.09 10.59 -0.72
C VAL A 233 -10.41 11.94 -0.81
N LEU A 234 -9.09 11.92 -0.75
CA LEU A 234 -8.26 13.11 -0.97
C LEU A 234 -7.86 13.19 -2.44
N MET A 235 -7.79 14.41 -2.95
CA MET A 235 -7.39 14.72 -4.30
C MET A 235 -6.42 15.90 -4.31
N THR A 236 -5.29 15.74 -4.99
CA THR A 236 -4.39 16.85 -5.31
C THR A 236 -4.78 17.47 -6.66
N SER A 237 -4.54 18.77 -6.77
CA SER A 237 -4.81 19.55 -7.98
C SER A 237 -3.91 20.78 -8.03
N THR A 238 -3.96 21.55 -9.12
CA THR A 238 -3.16 22.78 -9.22
C THR A 238 -3.57 23.88 -8.23
N ASP A 239 -4.79 23.78 -7.69
CA ASP A 239 -5.42 24.82 -6.89
C ASP A 239 -5.40 24.51 -5.39
N GLY A 240 -5.01 23.28 -5.00
CA GLY A 240 -5.11 22.84 -3.62
C GLY A 240 -5.19 21.32 -3.44
N VAL A 241 -5.31 20.92 -2.17
CA VAL A 241 -5.72 19.59 -1.75
C VAL A 241 -7.18 19.63 -1.31
N PHE A 242 -7.98 18.73 -1.84
CA PHE A 242 -9.42 18.65 -1.63
C PHE A 242 -9.80 17.31 -1.04
N ARG A 243 -10.80 17.30 -0.16
CA ARG A 243 -11.39 16.10 0.44
C ARG A 243 -12.79 15.92 -0.10
N PHE A 244 -13.13 14.71 -0.48
CA PHE A 244 -14.47 14.29 -0.89
C PHE A 244 -15.02 13.36 0.18
N ASP A 245 -16.17 13.71 0.75
CA ASP A 245 -16.87 12.88 1.71
C ASP A 245 -17.12 11.49 1.10
N GLY A 246 -16.64 10.46 1.79
CA GLY A 246 -16.56 9.08 1.33
C GLY A 246 -17.91 8.42 1.11
N VAL A 247 -19.01 9.07 1.44
CA VAL A 247 -20.38 8.55 1.21
C VAL A 247 -21.08 9.36 0.14
N THR A 248 -21.05 10.68 0.24
CA THR A 248 -21.83 11.63 -0.55
C THR A 248 -21.07 12.22 -1.74
N GLY A 249 -19.74 12.14 -1.75
CA GLY A 249 -18.88 12.76 -2.75
C GLY A 249 -18.86 14.30 -2.69
N THR A 250 -19.31 14.87 -1.57
CA THR A 250 -19.27 16.33 -1.34
C THR A 250 -17.84 16.78 -1.14
N ARG A 251 -17.38 17.73 -1.97
CA ARG A 251 -16.04 18.29 -1.88
C ARG A 251 -15.91 19.35 -0.79
N SER A 252 -14.77 19.35 -0.11
CA SER A 252 -14.29 20.41 0.78
C SER A 252 -12.81 20.67 0.55
N LEU A 253 -12.34 21.84 1.00
CA LEU A 253 -10.94 22.26 0.85
C LEU A 253 -10.15 21.85 2.10
N VAL A 254 -9.04 21.13 1.89
CA VAL A 254 -8.11 20.75 2.97
C VAL A 254 -6.98 21.77 3.07
N ALA A 255 -6.32 22.09 1.97
CA ALA A 255 -5.24 23.07 1.97
C ALA A 255 -5.28 23.94 0.71
N GLU A 256 -5.24 25.25 0.91
CA GLU A 256 -5.00 26.21 -0.16
C GLU A 256 -3.50 26.23 -0.49
N GLY A 257 -3.18 26.25 -1.77
CA GLY A 257 -1.81 26.37 -2.23
C GLY A 257 -1.76 26.39 -3.74
N THR A 258 -0.83 27.14 -4.32
CA THR A 258 -0.46 26.97 -5.72
C THR A 258 0.45 25.75 -5.81
N PHE A 259 -0.12 24.56 -5.63
CA PHE A 259 0.59 23.32 -5.87
C PHE A 259 0.78 23.21 -7.39
N PHE A 260 1.82 23.86 -7.91
CA PHE A 260 1.92 24.11 -9.35
C PHE A 260 2.07 22.81 -10.15
N SER A 261 2.57 21.74 -9.50
CA SER A 261 2.67 20.41 -10.08
C SER A 261 2.79 19.33 -8.99
N PRO A 262 1.72 19.02 -8.24
CA PRO A 262 1.74 17.87 -7.33
C PRO A 262 1.88 16.58 -8.15
N LYS A 263 2.33 15.50 -7.51
CA LYS A 263 2.52 14.20 -8.17
C LYS A 263 1.98 13.03 -7.35
N GLY A 264 2.48 12.87 -6.13
CA GLY A 264 2.06 11.84 -5.20
C GLY A 264 1.27 12.44 -4.03
N ILE A 265 0.40 11.63 -3.46
CA ILE A 265 -0.30 11.90 -2.21
C ILE A 265 -0.44 10.59 -1.42
N VAL A 266 -0.15 10.63 -0.13
CA VAL A 266 -0.44 9.54 0.82
C VAL A 266 -0.95 10.12 2.12
N VAL A 267 -1.71 9.30 2.85
CA VAL A 267 -2.13 9.59 4.23
C VAL A 267 -1.27 8.72 5.14
N ILE A 268 -0.61 9.33 6.12
CA ILE A 268 0.14 8.57 7.14
C ILE A 268 -0.86 7.66 7.86
N PRO A 269 -0.68 6.34 7.79
CA PRO A 269 -1.62 5.43 8.40
C PRO A 269 -1.59 5.61 9.92
N THR A 270 -2.70 5.29 10.55
CA THR A 270 -2.62 4.95 11.98
C THR A 270 -1.83 3.65 12.04
N PRO A 271 -0.70 3.59 12.77
CA PRO A 271 0.00 2.34 12.98
C PRO A 271 -1.04 1.32 13.39
N ALA A 272 -1.11 0.21 12.67
CA ALA A 272 -1.92 -0.90 13.13
C ALA A 272 -1.50 -1.16 14.58
N ASP A 273 -2.47 -1.23 15.50
CA ASP A 273 -2.16 -1.84 16.79
C ASP A 273 -1.50 -3.18 16.45
N PRO A 274 -0.32 -3.50 17.02
CA PRO A 274 0.42 -4.71 16.65
C PRO A 274 -0.57 -5.86 16.66
N GLU A 275 -0.82 -6.44 15.48
CA GLU A 275 -1.91 -7.39 15.31
C GLU A 275 -1.62 -8.53 16.30
N PRO A 276 -2.51 -8.82 17.26
CA PRO A 276 -2.15 -9.74 18.32
C PRO A 276 -1.81 -11.12 17.75
N GLY A 277 -0.52 -11.45 17.70
CA GLY A 277 0.00 -12.64 17.03
C GLY A 277 1.05 -12.36 15.95
N ASP A 278 1.10 -11.17 15.34
CA ASP A 278 2.18 -10.76 14.42
C ASP A 278 3.41 -10.32 15.23
N PHE A 279 4.26 -11.28 15.54
CA PHE A 279 5.38 -11.13 16.47
C PHE A 279 6.66 -10.66 15.78
N ASP A 280 6.76 -10.82 14.47
CA ASP A 280 7.86 -10.29 13.67
C ASP A 280 7.52 -8.95 12.98
N GLY A 281 6.27 -8.51 13.06
CA GLY A 281 5.79 -7.21 12.58
C GLY A 281 5.71 -7.13 11.07
N ASN A 282 5.55 -8.27 10.39
CA ASN A 282 5.53 -8.35 8.93
C ASN A 282 4.13 -8.18 8.32
N GLY A 283 3.10 -7.97 9.15
CA GLY A 283 1.72 -7.77 8.75
C GLY A 283 0.98 -9.06 8.39
N SER A 284 1.55 -10.23 8.67
CA SER A 284 0.93 -11.55 8.49
C SER A 284 1.08 -12.38 9.75
N ILE A 285 0.10 -13.22 10.05
CA ILE A 285 0.19 -14.16 11.19
C ILE A 285 0.45 -15.57 10.67
N ASP A 286 1.70 -16.00 10.72
CA ASP A 286 2.15 -17.28 10.20
C ASP A 286 3.18 -18.00 11.11
N ALA A 287 3.92 -18.96 10.53
CA ALA A 287 4.88 -19.76 11.27
C ALA A 287 6.18 -18.99 11.64
N ALA A 288 6.48 -17.89 10.97
CA ALA A 288 7.59 -17.00 11.28
C ALA A 288 7.33 -16.27 12.62
N ASP A 289 6.08 -15.89 12.90
CA ASP A 289 5.69 -15.33 14.20
C ASP A 289 5.90 -16.31 15.33
N TYR A 290 5.53 -17.57 15.13
CA TYR A 290 5.79 -18.61 16.11
C TYR A 290 7.30 -18.70 16.44
N ALA A 291 8.17 -18.61 15.43
CA ALA A 291 9.61 -18.59 15.64
C ALA A 291 10.05 -17.31 16.39
N ALA A 292 9.46 -16.15 16.08
CA ALA A 292 9.72 -14.89 16.78
C ALA A 292 9.32 -14.95 18.26
N TRP A 293 8.16 -15.53 18.59
CA TRP A 293 7.75 -15.78 19.98
C TRP A 293 8.69 -16.76 20.68
N GLN A 294 9.08 -17.86 20.03
CA GLN A 294 10.02 -18.82 20.62
C GLN A 294 11.35 -18.15 20.99
N ASN A 295 11.83 -17.22 20.17
CA ASN A 295 13.06 -16.47 20.44
C ASN A 295 12.94 -15.48 21.61
N GLN A 296 11.73 -15.04 21.93
CA GLN A 296 11.45 -14.08 23.00
C GLN A 296 10.87 -14.74 24.26
N TYR A 297 10.62 -16.06 24.26
CA TYR A 297 10.00 -16.75 25.39
C TYR A 297 10.77 -16.55 26.71
N GLY A 298 10.07 -16.04 27.73
CA GLY A 298 10.63 -15.71 29.04
C GLY A 298 11.31 -14.35 29.11
N ALA A 299 11.30 -13.55 28.05
CA ALA A 299 11.75 -12.17 28.06
C ALA A 299 10.70 -11.24 28.72
N PRO A 300 11.12 -10.06 29.23
CA PRO A 300 10.20 -8.97 29.54
C PRO A 300 9.41 -8.52 28.30
N ALA A 301 8.40 -7.67 28.50
CA ALA A 301 7.58 -7.07 27.45
C ALA A 301 8.35 -6.74 26.16
N GLY A 302 7.86 -7.24 25.04
CA GLY A 302 8.47 -7.15 23.70
C GLY A 302 7.42 -7.33 22.60
N SER A 303 7.84 -7.54 21.35
CA SER A 303 6.87 -7.72 20.25
C SER A 303 6.04 -9.00 20.39
N ALA A 304 6.53 -9.97 21.16
CA ALA A 304 5.82 -11.22 21.47
C ALA A 304 4.99 -11.18 22.77
N ASP A 305 4.85 -10.02 23.43
CA ASP A 305 3.97 -9.81 24.61
C ASP A 305 2.56 -9.42 24.15
N ALA A 306 1.91 -10.36 23.47
CA ALA A 306 0.64 -10.19 22.77
C ALA A 306 -0.53 -9.82 23.69
N ASN A 307 -0.49 -10.26 24.96
CA ASN A 307 -1.52 -9.95 25.94
C ASN A 307 -1.20 -8.71 26.78
N ALA A 308 -0.04 -8.09 26.54
CA ALA A 308 0.48 -6.92 27.24
C ALA A 308 0.55 -7.09 28.77
N ASP A 309 0.82 -8.31 29.25
CA ASP A 309 0.96 -8.61 30.69
C ASP A 309 2.35 -8.26 31.25
N GLY A 310 3.27 -7.87 30.38
CA GLY A 310 4.62 -7.46 30.71
C GLY A 310 5.66 -8.57 30.55
N THR A 311 5.26 -9.76 30.08
CA THR A 311 6.13 -10.94 29.98
C THR A 311 5.74 -11.85 28.83
N VAL A 312 6.70 -12.16 27.94
CA VAL A 312 6.47 -13.11 26.84
C VAL A 312 6.41 -14.54 27.39
N ASN A 313 5.23 -15.15 27.35
CA ASN A 313 4.97 -16.46 27.92
C ASN A 313 3.94 -17.27 27.11
N ALA A 314 3.42 -18.35 27.70
CA ALA A 314 2.48 -19.25 27.04
C ALA A 314 1.10 -18.60 26.79
N ALA A 315 0.75 -17.54 27.52
CA ALA A 315 -0.46 -16.76 27.28
C ALA A 315 -0.38 -16.03 25.93
N ASP A 316 0.77 -15.47 25.56
CA ASP A 316 0.97 -14.80 24.27
C ASP A 316 0.87 -15.77 23.09
N TYR A 317 1.38 -16.99 23.27
CA TYR A 317 1.19 -18.06 22.29
C TYR A 317 -0.30 -18.36 22.04
N THR A 318 -1.15 -18.28 23.07
CA THR A 318 -2.59 -18.50 22.87
C THR A 318 -3.22 -17.40 22.03
N VAL A 319 -2.72 -16.16 22.13
CA VAL A 319 -3.14 -15.05 21.27
C VAL A 319 -2.77 -15.33 19.81
N TRP A 320 -1.51 -15.67 19.52
CA TRP A 320 -1.09 -16.07 18.16
C TRP A 320 -1.90 -17.24 17.61
N ARG A 321 -2.07 -18.31 18.41
CA ARG A 321 -2.82 -19.51 17.98
C ARG A 321 -4.26 -19.17 17.61
N ASP A 322 -4.91 -18.34 18.42
CA ASP A 322 -6.30 -17.95 18.20
C ASP A 322 -6.40 -17.04 16.96
N ALA A 323 -5.41 -16.16 16.75
CA ALA A 323 -5.33 -15.29 15.58
C ALA A 323 -5.07 -16.06 14.27
N VAL A 324 -4.15 -17.04 14.26
CA VAL A 324 -3.94 -17.99 13.14
C VAL A 324 -5.23 -18.74 12.80
N SER A 325 -6.05 -19.06 13.80
CA SER A 325 -7.31 -19.78 13.62
C SER A 325 -8.44 -18.89 13.08
N ALA A 326 -8.33 -17.57 13.26
CA ALA A 326 -9.27 -16.57 12.77
C ALA A 326 -8.91 -16.07 11.36
N ALA A 327 -7.64 -16.16 10.95
CA ALA A 327 -7.20 -15.81 9.62
C ALA A 327 -7.94 -16.65 8.56
N PRO A 328 -8.42 -16.05 7.45
CA PRO A 328 -9.06 -16.80 6.38
C PRO A 328 -8.10 -17.85 5.86
N THR A 329 -8.44 -19.13 6.07
CA THR A 329 -7.63 -20.25 5.62
C THR A 329 -7.40 -20.12 4.12
N ALA A 330 -6.13 -19.90 3.72
CA ALA A 330 -5.71 -20.04 2.34
C ALA A 330 -6.21 -21.39 1.83
N VAL A 331 -7.06 -21.35 0.80
CA VAL A 331 -7.61 -22.55 0.19
C VAL A 331 -6.42 -23.36 -0.32
N ALA A 332 -6.22 -24.55 0.26
CA ALA A 332 -5.14 -25.43 -0.15
C ALA A 332 -5.24 -25.65 -1.65
N SER A 333 -4.25 -25.15 -2.41
CA SER A 333 -4.14 -25.45 -3.83
C SER A 333 -4.07 -26.96 -3.96
N THR A 334 -5.07 -27.56 -4.59
CA THR A 334 -5.06 -28.99 -4.90
C THR A 334 -3.79 -29.26 -5.71
N ALA A 335 -2.79 -29.87 -5.07
CA ALA A 335 -1.61 -30.34 -5.76
C ALA A 335 -2.07 -31.21 -6.93
N PRO A 336 -1.55 -31.03 -8.16
CA PRO A 336 -1.89 -31.91 -9.26
C PRO A 336 -1.51 -33.33 -8.84
N GLU A 337 -2.50 -34.23 -8.70
CA GLU A 337 -2.19 -35.64 -8.52
C GLU A 337 -1.32 -36.07 -9.71
N PRO A 338 -0.23 -36.83 -9.50
CA PRO A 338 0.57 -37.34 -10.60
C PRO A 338 -0.36 -38.16 -11.49
N SER A 339 -0.65 -37.62 -12.67
CA SER A 339 -1.53 -38.18 -13.70
C SER A 339 -1.49 -39.70 -13.64
N SER A 340 -2.58 -40.36 -13.25
CA SER A 340 -2.65 -41.83 -13.15
C SER A 340 -2.30 -42.54 -14.47
N PHE A 341 -2.26 -41.78 -15.58
CA PHE A 341 -1.69 -42.16 -16.87
C PHE A 341 -0.21 -42.58 -16.82
N LEU A 342 0.63 -41.97 -15.99
CA LEU A 342 2.06 -42.34 -15.86
C LEU A 342 2.24 -43.70 -15.17
N LEU A 343 1.39 -44.04 -14.19
CA LEU A 343 1.41 -45.35 -13.54
C LEU A 343 0.92 -46.47 -14.46
N LEU A 344 -0.03 -46.20 -15.36
CA LEU A 344 -0.50 -47.16 -16.35
C LEU A 344 0.56 -47.46 -17.43
N ILE A 345 1.37 -46.48 -17.85
CA ILE A 345 2.45 -46.68 -18.83
C ILE A 345 3.63 -47.45 -18.23
N LEU A 346 3.96 -47.20 -16.96
CA LEU A 346 4.99 -47.95 -16.23
C LEU A 346 4.56 -49.40 -15.94
N ALA A 347 3.29 -49.65 -15.59
CA ALA A 347 2.79 -51.02 -15.40
C ALA A 347 2.72 -51.82 -16.71
N GLY A 348 2.35 -51.18 -17.83
CA GLY A 348 2.27 -51.83 -19.14
C GLY A 348 3.62 -52.25 -19.72
N SER A 349 4.68 -51.48 -19.48
CA SER A 349 6.04 -51.78 -19.98
C SER A 349 6.72 -52.94 -19.23
N LEU A 350 6.39 -53.14 -17.95
CA LEU A 350 6.85 -54.31 -17.16
C LEU A 350 6.15 -55.61 -17.59
N ALA A 351 4.86 -55.56 -17.95
CA ALA A 351 4.10 -56.73 -18.40
C ALA A 351 4.52 -57.25 -19.80
N MET A 352 5.04 -56.37 -20.67
CA MET A 352 5.54 -56.78 -21.99
C MET A 352 6.94 -57.42 -21.94
N LYS A 353 7.71 -57.22 -20.85
CA LYS A 353 9.05 -57.81 -20.70
C LYS A 353 9.02 -59.24 -20.15
N SER A 354 7.90 -59.70 -19.57
CA SER A 354 7.74 -61.06 -19.03
C SER A 354 7.07 -62.06 -19.99
N ARG A 355 6.84 -61.67 -21.26
CA ARG A 355 6.22 -62.52 -22.31
C ARG A 355 7.12 -62.77 -23.53
N ARG A 356 8.44 -62.77 -23.35
CA ARG A 356 9.39 -63.28 -24.36
C ARG A 356 9.97 -64.61 -23.94
#